data_AF-A0A359DE00-F1
#
_entry.id   AF-A0A359DE00-F1
#
_cell.length_a   1.000
_cell.length_b   1.000
_cell.length_c   1.000
_cell.angle_alpha   90.00
_cell.angle_beta   90.00
_cell.angle_gamma   90.00
#
_symmetry.space_group_name_H-M   'P 1'
#
loop_
_entity.id
_entity.type
_entity.pdbx_description
1 polymer ?
#
loop_
_entity_poly.entity_id
_entity_poly.type
_entity_poly.pdbx_seq_one_letter_code
_entity_poly.pdbx_strand_id
1 'polypeptide(L)'
;GGIWLHAVSVGESIAAAPLIRELLARYPHMPITITCMTPTGSERIQAMFAAPEYAGRVQHCYLPYDLPWAAARFLDRVQPRLAVIMETELW
;
A
#
# COMPACT_ATOMS: atom_id res chain seq x y z
N GLY A 1 8.70 -5.39 7.31
CA GLY A 1 7.96 -4.70 8.37
C GLY A 1 7.87 -3.23 8.08
N GLY A 2 6.73 -2.58 8.36
CA GLY A 2 6.48 -1.19 7.95
C GLY A 2 5.01 -0.80 8.03
N ILE A 3 4.58 0.16 7.21
CA ILE A 3 3.17 0.54 7.08
C ILE A 3 2.57 -0.21 5.89
N TRP A 4 1.39 -0.79 6.05
CA TRP A 4 0.62 -1.35 4.94
C TRP A 4 -0.57 -0.43 4.64
N LEU A 5 -0.70 0.02 3.39
CA LEU A 5 -1.84 0.78 2.91
C LEU A 5 -2.59 -0.02 1.85
N HIS A 6 -3.90 -0.20 2.03
CA HIS A 6 -4.79 -0.82 1.06
C HIS A 6 -5.70 0.23 0.44
N ALA A 7 -5.76 0.30 -0.89
CA ALA A 7 -6.68 1.14 -1.64
C ALA A 7 -7.43 0.29 -2.68
N VAL A 8 -8.75 0.24 -2.58
CA VAL A 8 -9.58 -0.70 -3.36
C VAL A 8 -9.72 -0.24 -4.82
N SER A 9 -9.67 1.07 -5.06
CA SER A 9 -9.92 1.71 -6.35
C SER A 9 -8.78 2.60 -6.85
N VAL A 10 -8.88 3.00 -8.12
CA VAL A 10 -7.99 4.01 -8.75
C VAL A 10 -8.12 5.36 -8.05
N GLY A 11 -9.34 5.78 -7.73
CA GLY A 11 -9.61 7.06 -7.06
C GLY A 11 -8.99 7.11 -5.66
N GLU A 12 -9.15 6.04 -4.88
CA GLU A 12 -8.52 5.91 -3.56
C GLU A 12 -7.00 5.85 -3.67
N SER A 13 -6.45 5.19 -4.68
CA SER A 13 -5.00 5.14 -4.91
C SER A 13 -4.41 6.55 -5.10
N ILE A 14 -5.10 7.40 -5.86
CA ILE A 14 -4.69 8.81 -6.08
C ILE A 14 -4.87 9.61 -4.78
N ALA A 15 -6.00 9.42 -4.08
CA ALA A 15 -6.27 10.10 -2.81
C ALA A 15 -5.28 9.69 -1.70
N ALA A 16 -4.73 8.47 -1.76
CA ALA A 16 -3.73 7.96 -0.82
C ALA A 16 -2.36 8.64 -0.98
N ALA A 17 -2.04 9.16 -2.16
CA ALA A 17 -0.71 9.71 -2.46
C ALA A 17 -0.22 10.79 -1.47
N PRO A 18 -1.00 11.84 -1.15
CA PRO A 18 -0.59 12.83 -0.13
C PRO A 18 -0.37 12.19 1.25
N LEU A 19 -1.25 11.27 1.67
CA LEU A 19 -1.08 10.55 2.93
C LEU A 19 0.22 9.74 2.95
N ILE A 20 0.52 9.02 1.87
CA ILE A 20 1.76 8.23 1.74
C ILE A 20 2.99 9.14 1.85
N ARG A 21 3.00 10.29 1.18
CA ARG A 21 4.11 11.24 1.25
C ARG A 21 4.32 11.78 2.67
N GLU A 22 3.25 12.13 3.37
CA GLU A 22 3.31 12.59 4.77
C GLU A 22 3.81 11.48 5.71
N LEU A 23 3.36 10.24 5.51
CA LEU A 23 3.83 9.09 6.27
C LEU A 23 5.32 8.83 6.04
N LEU A 24 5.80 8.96 4.80
CA LEU A 24 7.22 8.84 4.48
C LEU A 24 8.06 9.98 5.08
N ALA A 25 7.51 11.19 5.18
CA ALA A 25 8.19 12.32 5.81
C ALA A 25 8.27 12.14 7.34
N ARG A 26 7.17 11.69 7.97
CA ARG A 26 7.07 11.51 9.42
C ARG A 26 7.79 10.26 9.91
N TYR A 27 7.85 9.21 9.10
CA TYR A 27 8.46 7.93 9.43
C TYR A 27 9.53 7.55 8.38
N PRO A 28 10.67 8.26 8.34
CA PRO A 28 11.67 8.09 7.29
C PRO A 28 12.23 6.67 7.18
N HIS A 29 12.28 5.94 8.29
CA HIS A 29 12.80 4.58 8.39
C HIS A 29 11.74 3.48 8.22
N MET A 30 10.46 3.82 8.06
CA MET A 30 9.40 2.83 7.85
C MET A 30 9.08 2.70 6.36
N PRO A 31 9.29 1.53 5.74
CA PRO A 31 8.84 1.29 4.38
C PRO A 31 7.32 1.17 4.34
N ILE A 32 6.73 1.52 3.21
CA ILE A 32 5.30 1.46 2.95
C ILE A 32 5.02 0.41 1.88
N THR A 33 4.14 -0.54 2.20
CA THR A 33 3.59 -1.51 1.25
C THR A 33 2.20 -1.06 0.84
N ILE A 34 2.01 -0.79 -0.45
CA ILE A 34 0.73 -0.41 -1.00
C ILE A 34 0.12 -1.64 -1.68
N THR A 35 -1.16 -1.87 -1.43
CA THR A 35 -1.93 -2.91 -2.11
C THR A 35 -3.14 -2.31 -2.80
N CYS A 36 -3.44 -2.81 -3.99
CA CYS A 36 -4.69 -2.57 -4.67
C CYS A 36 -5.20 -3.87 -5.31
N MET A 37 -6.44 -3.87 -5.79
CA MET A 37 -7.04 -5.03 -6.47
C MET A 37 -7.27 -4.80 -7.98
N THR A 38 -7.00 -3.60 -8.51
CA THR A 38 -7.27 -3.26 -9.91
C THR A 38 -5.98 -3.03 -10.71
N PRO A 39 -5.88 -3.50 -11.97
CA PRO A 39 -4.71 -3.26 -12.81
C PRO A 39 -4.41 -1.77 -13.01
N THR A 40 -5.45 -0.96 -13.25
CA THR A 40 -5.31 0.49 -13.41
C THR A 40 -4.83 1.15 -12.12
N GLY A 41 -5.27 0.69 -10.94
CA GLY A 41 -4.76 1.18 -9.66
C GLY A 41 -3.27 0.88 -9.49
N SER A 42 -2.87 -0.34 -9.85
CA SER A 42 -1.47 -0.79 -9.80
C SER A 42 -0.58 0.07 -10.69
N GLU A 43 -0.96 0.29 -11.94
CA GLU A 43 -0.22 1.16 -12.88
C GLU A 43 -0.06 2.57 -12.33
N ARG A 44 -1.13 3.13 -11.74
CA ARG A 44 -1.08 4.47 -11.15
C ARG A 44 -0.17 4.53 -9.93
N ILE A 45 -0.23 3.54 -9.04
CA ILE A 45 0.64 3.47 -7.86
C ILE A 45 2.11 3.39 -8.29
N GLN A 46 2.42 2.51 -9.25
CA GLN A 46 3.78 2.39 -9.78
C GLN A 46 4.26 3.71 -10.40
N ALA A 47 3.42 4.38 -11.20
CA ALA A 47 3.75 5.67 -11.80
C ALA A 47 3.97 6.78 -10.76
N MET A 48 3.16 6.84 -9.70
CA MET A 48 3.28 7.87 -8.66
C MET A 48 4.53 7.75 -7.81
N PHE A 49 5.05 6.53 -7.62
CA PHE A 49 6.19 6.24 -6.76
C PHE A 49 7.40 5.67 -7.51
N ALA A 50 7.53 5.98 -8.81
CA ALA A 50 8.64 5.54 -9.66
C ALA A 50 9.95 6.32 -9.41
N ALA A 51 9.89 7.48 -8.76
CA ALA A 51 11.06 8.33 -8.55
C ALA A 51 12.09 7.66 -7.60
N PRO A 52 13.41 7.90 -7.78
CA PRO A 52 14.46 7.27 -6.97
C PRO A 52 14.33 7.49 -5.47
N GLU A 53 13.73 8.60 -5.04
CA GLU A 53 13.46 8.92 -3.63
C GLU A 53 12.53 7.91 -2.92
N TYR A 54 11.73 7.16 -3.68
CA TYR A 54 10.83 6.12 -3.16
C TYR A 54 11.43 4.72 -3.26
N ALA A 55 12.57 4.55 -3.95
CA ALA A 55 13.19 3.25 -4.14
C ALA A 55 13.56 2.62 -2.80
N GLY A 56 13.11 1.38 -2.57
CA GLY A 56 13.29 0.67 -1.31
C GLY A 56 12.44 1.19 -0.14
N ARG A 57 11.70 2.28 -0.33
CA ARG A 57 10.81 2.88 0.70
C ARG A 57 9.34 2.61 0.40
N VAL A 58 8.97 2.55 -0.86
CA VAL A 58 7.61 2.23 -1.30
C VAL A 58 7.67 0.97 -2.16
N GLN A 59 6.81 0.01 -1.85
CA GLN A 59 6.61 -1.18 -2.65
C GLN A 59 5.12 -1.38 -2.92
N HIS A 60 4.82 -2.01 -4.05
CA HIS A 60 3.45 -2.30 -4.46
C HIS A 60 3.27 -3.79 -4.77
N CYS A 61 2.16 -4.37 -4.34
CA CYS A 61 1.73 -5.71 -4.73
C CYS A 61 0.21 -5.80 -4.71
N TYR A 62 -0.37 -6.79 -5.39
CA TYR A 62 -1.80 -7.05 -5.26
C TYR A 62 -2.12 -7.64 -3.88
N LEU A 63 -3.29 -7.29 -3.33
CA LEU A 63 -3.79 -7.95 -2.13
C LEU A 63 -4.01 -9.44 -2.43
N PRO A 64 -3.60 -10.37 -1.55
CA PRO A 64 -3.96 -11.78 -1.70
C PRO A 64 -5.47 -11.97 -1.64
N TYR A 65 -5.97 -13.07 -2.19
CA TYR A 65 -7.34 -13.51 -1.93
C TYR A 65 -7.54 -13.81 -0.44
N ASP A 66 -8.79 -13.70 0.01
CA ASP A 66 -9.26 -13.92 1.39
C ASP A 66 -9.28 -15.40 1.80
N LEU A 67 -8.15 -16.05 1.59
CA LEU A 67 -7.88 -17.40 2.03
C LEU A 67 -6.98 -17.32 3.26
N PRO A 68 -7.30 -18.02 4.38
CA PRO A 68 -6.55 -17.89 5.63
C PRO A 68 -5.03 -18.06 5.47
N TRP A 69 -4.61 -19.00 4.61
CA TRP A 69 -3.20 -19.27 4.32
C TRP A 69 -2.54 -18.19 3.45
N ALA A 70 -3.28 -17.55 2.55
CA ALA A 70 -2.75 -16.48 1.71
C ALA A 70 -2.61 -15.18 2.50
N ALA A 71 -3.62 -14.84 3.31
CA ALA A 71 -3.58 -13.71 4.23
C ALA A 71 -2.46 -13.88 5.28
N ALA A 72 -2.34 -15.06 5.91
CA ALA A 72 -1.27 -15.34 6.86
C ALA A 72 0.11 -15.17 6.21
N ARG A 73 0.35 -15.76 5.03
CA ARG A 73 1.64 -15.61 4.31
C ARG A 73 1.95 -14.16 3.94
N PHE A 74 0.93 -13.38 3.58
CA PHE A 74 1.10 -11.96 3.28
C PHE A 74 1.52 -11.18 4.53
N LEU A 75 0.81 -11.36 5.65
CA LEU A 75 1.14 -10.71 6.93
C LEU A 75 2.52 -11.15 7.44
N ASP A 76 2.86 -12.43 7.32
CA ASP A 76 4.16 -12.98 7.69
C ASP A 76 5.30 -12.36 6.88
N ARG A 77 5.06 -12.06 5.59
CA ARG A 77 6.07 -11.44 4.73
C ARG A 77 6.16 -9.92 4.90
N VAL A 78 5.02 -9.24 4.98
CA VAL A 78 4.97 -7.77 5.06
C VAL A 78 5.34 -7.29 6.48
N GLN A 79 4.98 -8.06 7.50
CA GLN A 79 5.15 -7.73 8.92
C GLN A 79 4.66 -6.29 9.24
N PRO A 80 3.42 -5.92 8.89
CA PRO A 80 2.94 -4.56 9.06
C PRO A 80 2.87 -4.19 10.55
N ARG A 81 3.32 -2.99 10.89
CA ARG A 81 3.18 -2.37 12.21
C ARG A 81 1.94 -1.48 12.31
N LEU A 82 1.43 -1.06 11.16
CA LEU A 82 0.22 -0.26 10.99
C LEU A 82 -0.43 -0.69 9.66
N ALA A 83 -1.72 -0.95 9.69
CA ALA A 83 -2.52 -1.15 8.49
C ALA A 83 -3.48 0.04 8.32
N VAL A 84 -3.50 0.63 7.14
CA VAL A 84 -4.42 1.69 6.73
C VAL A 84 -5.25 1.15 5.58
N ILE A 85 -6.53 0.99 5.81
CA ILE A 85 -7.47 0.54 4.77
C ILE A 85 -8.23 1.78 4.31
N MET A 86 -8.03 2.16 3.06
CA MET A 86 -8.80 3.17 2.38
C MET A 86 -9.96 2.48 1.70
N GLU A 87 -11.10 2.50 2.38
CA GLU A 87 -12.38 2.05 1.88
C GLU A 87 -13.33 3.25 1.97
N THR A 88 -13.88 3.69 0.85
CA THR A 88 -14.94 4.71 0.85
C THR A 88 -16.32 4.17 1.25
N GLU A 89 -16.45 2.86 1.47
CA GLU A 89 -17.73 2.21 1.81
C GLU A 89 -17.53 1.21 2.97
N LEU A 90 -17.48 1.73 4.20
CA LEU A 90 -17.72 0.90 5.39
C LEU A 90 -19.22 0.58 5.44
N TRP A 91 -19.61 -0.67 5.19
CA TRP A 91 -20.99 -1.15 5.39
C TRP A 91 -21.18 -1.70 6.81
#